data_AF-A0A1V0USH5-F1
#
_entry.id   AF-A0A1V0USH5-F1
#
_cell.length_a   1.000
_cell.length_b   1.000
_cell.length_c   1.000
_cell.angle_alpha   90.00
_cell.angle_beta   90.00
_cell.angle_gamma   90.00
#
_symmetry.space_group_name_H-M   'P 1'
#
loop_
_entity.id
_entity.type
_entity.pdbx_description
1 polymer ?
#
loop_
_entity_poly.entity_id
_entity_poly.type
_entity_poly.pdbx_seq_one_letter_code
_entity_poly.pdbx_strand_id
1 'polypeptide(L)'
;MGISEGNLSEIEMGNSNPSAETLASIGIHYNVNLNWLLIGENSGDGVTYEDDNDKRLIDLQVRAGQNPSGKETTFRSRSILFLAIGIYAAASIGEDIPLLIPENGTIALNIPLTPSRRGTCSTRTAHPNYLRMLSHIIQSVRICNPILNPLGMKTKGEAISQCKNQQVLQNAIPDSVSCGKSGHKSSWIRRDAKGCGRCVPCIFRRASLHVINADTEIYGIDICSDEIDLTGNKASVNDLRAVLAFLGHNYNIEEIKRLLLSSGVPIEEIDEYSSLVIRAMAEVKELIDDKGTTGIKRLIGLT
;
A
#
# COMPACT_ATOMS: atom_id res chain seq x y z
N MET A 1 -15.90 29.11 27.15
CA MET A 1 -14.51 29.60 27.17
C MET A 1 -13.95 29.87 28.57
N GLY A 2 -14.73 29.84 29.66
CA GLY A 2 -14.19 30.09 31.01
C GLY A 2 -13.81 31.56 31.27
N ILE A 3 -14.34 32.49 30.46
CA ILE A 3 -14.14 33.93 30.56
C ILE A 3 -15.48 34.54 30.94
N SER A 4 -15.51 35.49 31.88
CA SER A 4 -16.74 36.22 32.22
C SER A 4 -17.16 37.12 31.06
N GLU A 5 -18.47 37.30 30.86
CA GLU A 5 -19.00 38.19 29.80
C GLU A 5 -18.44 39.62 29.90
N GLY A 6 -18.25 40.13 31.13
CA GLY A 6 -17.63 41.44 31.36
C GLY A 6 -16.19 41.52 30.84
N ASN A 7 -15.37 40.50 31.12
CA ASN A 7 -13.99 40.47 30.63
C ASN A 7 -13.94 40.33 29.10
N LEU A 8 -14.84 39.54 28.52
CA LEU A 8 -14.92 39.40 27.06
C LEU A 8 -15.27 40.74 26.40
N SER A 9 -16.24 41.46 26.96
CA SER A 9 -16.64 42.79 26.47
C SER A 9 -15.52 43.82 26.55
N GLU A 10 -14.74 43.82 27.65
CA GLU A 10 -13.57 44.72 27.76
C GLU A 10 -12.47 44.39 26.74
N ILE A 11 -12.28 43.11 26.41
CA ILE A 11 -11.33 42.67 25.37
C ILE A 11 -11.80 43.12 23.99
N GLU A 12 -13.08 42.92 23.66
CA GLU A 12 -13.68 43.32 22.37
C GLU A 12 -13.63 44.84 22.15
N MET A 13 -13.78 45.62 23.21
CA MET A 13 -13.67 47.09 23.17
C MET A 13 -12.22 47.59 23.13
N GLY A 14 -11.22 46.70 23.21
CA GLY A 14 -9.80 47.06 23.24
C GLY A 14 -9.34 47.70 24.56
N ASN A 15 -10.14 47.60 25.62
CA ASN A 15 -9.83 48.16 26.94
C ASN A 15 -8.91 47.25 27.75
N SER A 16 -8.85 45.96 27.43
CA SER A 16 -7.97 44.99 28.08
C SER A 16 -7.38 44.00 27.09
N ASN A 17 -6.13 43.59 27.32
CA ASN A 17 -5.50 42.54 26.53
C ASN A 17 -5.81 41.17 27.14
N PRO A 18 -6.16 40.17 26.31
CA PRO A 18 -6.41 38.81 26.79
C PRO A 18 -5.14 38.19 27.39
N SER A 19 -5.29 37.38 28.44
CA SER A 19 -4.19 36.58 28.98
C SER A 19 -3.78 35.46 28.00
N ALA A 20 -2.62 34.84 28.19
CA ALA A 20 -2.19 33.71 27.38
C ALA A 20 -3.17 32.52 27.45
N GLU A 21 -3.77 32.27 28.62
CA GLU A 21 -4.80 31.24 28.81
C GLU A 21 -6.09 31.58 28.07
N THR A 22 -6.48 32.86 28.08
CA THR A 22 -7.63 33.36 27.32
C THR A 22 -7.40 33.25 25.82
N LEU A 23 -6.22 33.63 25.34
CA LEU A 23 -5.83 33.50 23.93
C LEU A 23 -5.84 32.03 23.46
N ALA A 24 -5.31 31.11 24.28
CA ALA A 24 -5.37 29.68 24.00
C ALA A 24 -6.82 29.18 23.96
N SER A 25 -7.66 29.64 24.89
CA SER A 25 -9.08 29.27 24.94
C SER A 25 -9.87 29.79 23.74
N ILE A 26 -9.59 31.01 23.27
CA ILE A 26 -10.17 31.60 22.05
C ILE A 26 -9.68 30.84 20.82
N GLY A 27 -8.38 30.55 20.74
CA GLY A 27 -7.77 29.75 19.67
C GLY A 27 -8.42 28.38 19.53
N ILE A 28 -8.65 27.66 20.63
CA ILE A 28 -9.32 26.36 20.63
C ILE A 28 -10.81 26.49 20.29
N HIS A 29 -11.50 27.47 20.87
CA HIS A 29 -12.96 27.57 20.73
C HIS A 29 -13.40 28.00 19.32
N TYR A 30 -12.67 28.94 18.72
CA TYR A 30 -12.95 29.47 17.39
C TYR A 30 -12.03 28.90 16.31
N ASN A 31 -11.12 28.00 16.67
CA ASN A 31 -10.24 27.31 15.76
C ASN A 31 -9.33 28.27 14.95
N VAL A 32 -8.77 29.28 15.64
CA VAL A 32 -7.97 30.37 15.03
C VAL A 32 -6.51 30.35 15.45
N ASN A 33 -5.63 30.85 14.57
CA ASN A 33 -4.18 30.85 14.76
C ASN A 33 -3.74 31.78 15.91
N LEU A 34 -2.90 31.28 16.84
CA LEU A 34 -2.42 32.05 17.98
C LEU A 34 -1.47 33.20 17.58
N ASN A 35 -0.63 33.02 16.55
CA ASN A 35 0.17 34.11 15.99
C ASN A 35 -0.73 35.15 15.34
N TRP A 36 -1.83 34.78 14.68
CA TRP A 36 -2.79 35.78 14.19
C TRP A 36 -3.36 36.62 15.33
N LEU A 37 -3.78 35.98 16.43
CA LEU A 37 -4.27 36.68 17.63
C LEU A 37 -3.20 37.58 18.29
N LEU A 38 -1.92 37.24 18.17
CA LEU A 38 -0.82 37.92 18.85
C LEU A 38 -0.16 39.03 18.02
N ILE A 39 0.02 38.82 16.72
CA ILE A 39 0.86 39.68 15.86
C ILE A 39 0.15 40.16 14.59
N GLY A 40 -1.04 39.65 14.27
CA GLY A 40 -1.85 40.15 13.16
C GLY A 40 -1.26 39.95 11.75
N GLU A 41 -0.19 39.18 11.57
CA GLU A 41 0.47 39.00 10.27
C GLU A 41 0.09 37.67 9.57
N ASN A 42 -0.59 37.83 8.41
CA ASN A 42 -0.89 36.91 7.29
C ASN A 42 -1.74 35.65 7.59
N SER A 43 -2.89 35.38 6.95
CA SER A 43 -3.44 35.79 5.64
C SER A 43 -4.97 35.65 5.65
N GLY A 44 -5.70 36.77 5.57
CA GLY A 44 -7.17 36.82 5.51
C GLY A 44 -7.86 36.78 6.88
N ASP A 45 -8.98 37.49 6.99
CA ASP A 45 -9.82 37.51 8.18
C ASP A 45 -10.24 36.08 8.58
N GLY A 46 -9.96 35.69 9.83
CA GLY A 46 -10.68 34.60 10.51
C GLY A 46 -10.71 33.24 9.82
N VAL A 47 -9.66 32.80 9.13
CA VAL A 47 -9.62 31.44 8.59
C VAL A 47 -9.53 30.46 9.76
N THR A 48 -10.62 29.73 10.02
CA THR A 48 -10.63 28.55 10.91
C THR A 48 -9.61 27.55 10.38
N TYR A 49 -8.49 27.36 11.07
CA TYR A 49 -7.58 26.28 10.76
C TYR A 49 -8.12 25.04 11.45
N GLU A 50 -8.82 24.14 10.75
CA GLU A 50 -8.79 22.74 11.18
C GLU A 50 -7.33 22.42 11.45
N ASP A 51 -7.03 22.05 12.70
CA ASP A 51 -5.67 21.70 13.09
C ASP A 51 -5.28 20.43 12.32
N ASP A 52 -4.81 20.61 11.09
CA ASP A 52 -4.32 19.58 10.18
C ASP A 52 -3.13 18.81 10.81
N ASN A 53 -2.59 19.31 11.94
CA ASN A 53 -1.53 18.69 12.72
C ASN A 53 -2.02 17.90 13.94
N ASP A 54 -3.31 17.91 14.27
CA ASP A 54 -3.86 16.97 15.23
C ASP A 54 -4.01 15.61 14.52
N LYS A 55 -2.85 15.01 14.18
CA LYS A 55 -2.74 13.61 13.79
C LYS A 55 -3.20 12.78 14.98
N ARG A 56 -4.50 12.59 15.09
CA ARG A 56 -5.13 11.70 16.04
C ARG A 56 -4.82 10.27 15.62
N LEU A 57 -3.63 9.81 15.98
CA LEU A 57 -3.38 8.37 16.09
C LEU A 57 -4.25 7.90 17.25
N ILE A 58 -5.40 7.32 16.90
CA ILE A 58 -6.32 6.72 17.85
C ILE A 58 -6.02 5.22 17.86
N ASP A 59 -5.52 4.73 18.99
CA ASP A 59 -5.33 3.30 19.19
C ASP A 59 -6.70 2.65 19.46
N LEU A 60 -7.16 1.83 18.52
CA LEU A 60 -8.35 1.02 18.69
C LEU A 60 -7.98 -0.44 18.90
N GLN A 61 -8.29 -0.97 20.08
CA GLN A 61 -8.11 -2.38 20.38
C GLN A 61 -9.34 -3.18 19.96
N VAL A 62 -9.19 -4.03 18.94
CA VAL A 62 -10.25 -4.94 18.47
C VAL A 62 -9.88 -6.38 18.78
N ARG A 63 -10.76 -7.10 19.47
CA ARG A 63 -10.60 -8.54 19.74
C ARG A 63 -11.51 -9.34 18.83
N ALA A 64 -10.92 -10.07 17.89
CA ALA A 64 -11.62 -11.07 17.09
C ALA A 64 -11.23 -12.47 17.54
N GLY A 65 -12.20 -13.37 17.65
CA GLY A 65 -11.99 -14.76 18.07
C GLY A 65 -12.94 -15.70 17.35
N GLN A 66 -12.53 -16.96 17.20
CA GLN A 66 -13.36 -18.00 16.62
C GLN A 66 -14.15 -18.71 17.73
N ASN A 67 -15.46 -18.87 17.56
CA ASN A 67 -16.33 -19.64 18.45
C ASN A 67 -17.21 -20.61 17.63
N PRO A 68 -17.14 -21.94 17.84
CA PRO A 68 -16.22 -22.65 18.75
C PRO A 68 -14.76 -22.51 18.33
N SER A 69 -13.83 -22.65 19.27
CA SER A 69 -12.40 -22.55 18.99
C SER A 69 -11.97 -23.63 17.99
N GLY A 70 -11.24 -23.24 16.94
CA GLY A 70 -10.72 -24.15 15.92
C GLY A 70 -9.42 -23.64 15.31
N LYS A 71 -8.81 -24.43 14.42
CA LYS A 71 -7.69 -23.99 13.60
C LYS A 71 -8.19 -23.66 12.20
N GLU A 72 -8.00 -22.43 11.74
CA GLU A 72 -8.17 -22.09 10.33
C GLU A 72 -6.82 -22.24 9.60
N THR A 73 -6.59 -23.37 8.95
CA THR A 73 -5.35 -23.71 8.25
C THR A 73 -5.33 -23.28 6.79
N THR A 74 -6.47 -22.91 6.20
CA THR A 74 -6.55 -22.53 4.78
C THR A 74 -6.14 -21.08 4.51
N PHE A 75 -6.12 -20.26 5.57
CA PHE A 75 -5.90 -18.81 5.53
C PHE A 75 -6.88 -18.03 4.65
N ARG A 76 -8.00 -18.64 4.24
CA ARG A 76 -8.97 -18.04 3.32
C ARG A 76 -9.81 -16.95 3.98
N SER A 77 -10.03 -17.04 5.29
CA SER A 77 -10.75 -16.02 6.07
C SER A 77 -9.90 -14.80 6.45
N ARG A 78 -8.59 -14.85 6.21
CA ARG A 78 -7.67 -13.81 6.68
C ARG A 78 -8.02 -12.42 6.13
N SER A 79 -8.28 -12.34 4.83
CA SER A 79 -8.61 -11.07 4.16
C SER A 79 -9.88 -10.44 4.74
N ILE A 80 -10.96 -11.23 4.84
CA ILE A 80 -12.24 -10.74 5.35
C ILE A 80 -12.13 -10.33 6.82
N LEU A 81 -11.34 -11.06 7.62
CA LEU A 81 -11.10 -10.71 9.02
C LEU A 81 -10.45 -9.32 9.16
N PHE A 82 -9.35 -9.06 8.45
CA PHE A 82 -8.67 -7.77 8.53
C PHE A 82 -9.50 -6.62 7.99
N LEU A 83 -10.22 -6.83 6.89
CA LEU A 83 -11.10 -5.82 6.33
C LEU A 83 -12.30 -5.54 7.23
N ALA A 84 -12.90 -6.55 7.85
CA ALA A 84 -13.97 -6.37 8.82
C ALA A 84 -13.51 -5.58 10.05
N ILE A 85 -12.30 -5.84 10.56
CA ILE A 85 -11.71 -5.07 11.66
C ILE A 85 -11.49 -3.61 11.24
N GLY A 86 -10.96 -3.37 10.04
CA GLY A 86 -10.77 -2.02 9.51
C GLY A 86 -12.08 -1.25 9.32
N ILE A 87 -13.11 -1.91 8.79
CA ILE A 87 -14.44 -1.34 8.62
C ILE A 87 -15.09 -1.05 9.98
N TYR A 88 -14.96 -1.97 10.95
CA TYR A 88 -15.41 -1.73 12.31
C TYR A 88 -14.76 -0.49 12.93
N ALA A 89 -13.45 -0.33 12.74
CA ALA A 89 -12.73 0.85 13.22
C ALA A 89 -13.25 2.13 12.55
N ALA A 90 -13.39 2.12 11.22
CA ALA A 90 -13.91 3.26 10.47
C ALA A 90 -15.33 3.64 10.93
N ALA A 91 -16.23 2.66 11.03
CA ALA A 91 -17.60 2.85 11.49
C ALA A 91 -17.70 3.38 12.93
N SER A 92 -16.74 3.01 13.79
CA SER A 92 -16.68 3.51 15.18
C SER A 92 -16.24 4.97 15.27
N ILE A 93 -15.54 5.48 14.25
CA ILE A 93 -15.11 6.88 14.14
C ILE A 93 -16.21 7.72 13.49
N GLY A 94 -16.89 7.18 12.47
CA GLY A 94 -18.02 7.83 11.80
C GLY A 94 -18.57 7.04 10.62
N GLU A 95 -19.78 7.37 10.20
CA GLU A 95 -20.53 6.61 9.18
C GLU A 95 -19.89 6.67 7.77
N ASP A 96 -19.26 7.80 7.43
CA ASP A 96 -18.66 8.05 6.11
C ASP A 96 -17.13 7.92 6.07
N ILE A 97 -16.52 7.48 7.18
CA ILE A 97 -15.06 7.35 7.27
C ILE A 97 -14.58 6.23 6.33
N PRO A 98 -13.67 6.50 5.38
CA PRO A 98 -13.20 5.48 4.46
C PRO A 98 -12.16 4.56 5.10
N LEU A 99 -12.23 3.27 4.80
CA LEU A 99 -11.14 2.34 5.00
C LEU A 99 -10.20 2.38 3.79
N LEU A 100 -8.96 2.84 4.02
CA LEU A 100 -7.92 2.84 2.99
C LEU A 100 -7.15 1.52 2.99
N ILE A 101 -7.01 0.92 1.80
CA ILE A 101 -6.20 -0.27 1.54
C ILE A 101 -5.09 0.12 0.56
N PRO A 102 -3.91 0.55 1.01
CA PRO A 102 -2.84 1.02 0.12
C PRO A 102 -2.05 -0.15 -0.48
N GLU A 103 -2.69 -1.01 -1.27
CA GLU A 103 -2.02 -2.09 -2.01
C GLU A 103 -1.90 -1.73 -3.50
N ASN A 104 -0.68 -1.83 -4.03
CA ASN A 104 -0.45 -1.51 -5.45
C ASN A 104 -1.18 -2.51 -6.36
N GLY A 105 -1.62 -2.01 -7.51
CA GLY A 105 -2.53 -2.76 -8.38
C GLY A 105 -1.98 -4.10 -8.87
N THR A 106 -0.67 -4.22 -9.11
CA THR A 106 -0.11 -5.47 -9.62
C THR A 106 -0.14 -6.59 -8.58
N ILE A 107 0.16 -6.27 -7.32
CA ILE A 107 0.06 -7.22 -6.22
C ILE A 107 -1.41 -7.47 -5.84
N ALA A 108 -2.26 -6.44 -5.92
CA ALA A 108 -3.70 -6.55 -5.68
C ALA A 108 -4.38 -7.53 -6.67
N LEU A 109 -4.03 -7.45 -7.95
CA LEU A 109 -4.51 -8.37 -9.00
C LEU A 109 -4.00 -9.79 -8.78
N ASN A 110 -2.72 -9.93 -8.40
CA ASN A 110 -2.02 -11.21 -8.23
C ASN A 110 -2.22 -12.11 -9.47
N ILE A 111 -1.82 -11.58 -10.63
CA ILE A 111 -1.94 -12.26 -11.93
C ILE A 111 -1.29 -13.65 -11.87
N PRO A 112 -1.95 -14.70 -12.41
CA PRO A 112 -1.37 -16.03 -12.44
C PRO A 112 -0.12 -16.06 -13.34
N LEU A 113 1.05 -15.98 -12.72
CA LEU A 113 2.35 -16.09 -13.41
C LEU A 113 2.61 -17.49 -13.98
N THR A 114 1.88 -18.51 -13.50
CA THR A 114 1.92 -19.87 -14.04
C THR A 114 0.49 -20.41 -14.20
N PRO A 115 0.24 -21.35 -15.14
CA PRO A 115 -1.07 -21.98 -15.28
C PRO A 115 -1.58 -22.66 -14.00
N SER A 116 -0.68 -23.21 -13.19
CA SER A 116 -1.00 -23.86 -11.91
C SER A 116 -1.48 -22.92 -10.80
N ARG A 117 -1.33 -21.59 -10.97
CA ARG A 117 -1.79 -20.58 -10.02
C ARG A 117 -3.10 -19.89 -10.42
N ARG A 118 -3.83 -20.45 -11.40
CA ARG A 118 -5.19 -19.99 -11.74
C ARG A 118 -6.18 -20.30 -10.59
N GLY A 119 -7.28 -19.56 -10.54
CA GLY A 119 -8.35 -19.76 -9.56
C GLY A 119 -8.00 -19.27 -8.15
N THR A 120 -8.39 -20.05 -7.13
CA THR A 120 -8.30 -19.67 -5.70
C THR A 120 -6.97 -20.03 -5.02
N CYS A 121 -5.95 -20.38 -5.81
CA CYS A 121 -4.64 -20.84 -5.33
C CYS A 121 -3.74 -19.70 -4.81
N SER A 122 -4.20 -18.45 -4.89
CA SER A 122 -3.48 -17.25 -4.46
C SER A 122 -4.40 -16.33 -3.67
N THR A 123 -3.87 -15.68 -2.63
CA THR A 123 -4.61 -14.67 -1.86
C THR A 123 -4.77 -13.39 -2.67
N ARG A 124 -5.98 -12.83 -2.73
CA ARG A 124 -6.37 -11.66 -3.53
C ARG A 124 -7.13 -10.63 -2.68
N THR A 125 -6.51 -10.19 -1.59
CA THR A 125 -7.13 -9.34 -0.54
C THR A 125 -7.61 -7.99 -1.06
N ALA A 126 -6.88 -7.38 -2.00
CA ALA A 126 -7.20 -6.06 -2.55
C ALA A 126 -7.71 -6.12 -4.00
N HIS A 127 -8.10 -7.32 -4.48
CA HIS A 127 -8.56 -7.48 -5.85
C HIS A 127 -9.88 -6.75 -6.09
N PRO A 128 -10.06 -6.03 -7.20
CA PRO A 128 -11.21 -5.16 -7.46
C PRO A 128 -12.56 -5.87 -7.27
N ASN A 129 -12.71 -7.05 -7.88
CA ASN A 129 -13.95 -7.83 -7.73
C ASN A 129 -14.21 -8.26 -6.28
N TYR A 130 -13.17 -8.62 -5.53
CA TYR A 130 -13.33 -9.02 -4.13
C TYR A 130 -13.74 -7.82 -3.26
N LEU A 131 -13.11 -6.66 -3.45
CA LEU A 131 -13.48 -5.44 -2.73
C LEU A 131 -14.90 -5.00 -3.09
N ARG A 132 -15.30 -5.07 -4.37
CA ARG A 132 -16.67 -4.76 -4.78
C ARG A 132 -17.69 -5.69 -4.12
N MET A 133 -17.44 -7.00 -4.15
CA MET A 133 -18.33 -7.96 -3.49
C MET A 133 -18.44 -7.69 -1.98
N LEU A 134 -17.32 -7.40 -1.32
CA LEU A 134 -17.31 -7.06 0.09
C LEU A 134 -18.10 -5.77 0.36
N SER A 135 -17.92 -4.72 -0.45
CA SER A 135 -18.67 -3.47 -0.36
C SER A 135 -20.19 -3.71 -0.47
N HIS A 136 -20.63 -4.59 -1.38
CA HIS A 136 -22.06 -4.93 -1.49
C HIS A 136 -22.58 -5.64 -0.23
N ILE A 137 -21.79 -6.56 0.33
CA ILE A 137 -22.14 -7.28 1.56
C ILE A 137 -22.26 -6.31 2.74
N ILE A 138 -21.29 -5.42 2.96
CA ILE A 138 -21.36 -4.47 4.08
C ILE A 138 -22.52 -3.47 3.93
N GLN A 139 -22.81 -3.02 2.71
CA GLN A 139 -23.95 -2.14 2.43
C GLN A 139 -25.29 -2.84 2.73
N SER A 140 -25.40 -4.13 2.43
CA SER A 140 -26.60 -4.93 2.75
C SER A 140 -26.92 -4.99 4.24
N VAL A 141 -25.91 -4.81 5.11
CA VAL A 141 -26.08 -4.75 6.56
C VAL A 141 -26.05 -3.32 7.10
N ARG A 142 -26.25 -2.33 6.22
CA ARG A 142 -26.31 -0.89 6.52
C ARG A 142 -25.01 -0.29 7.06
N ILE A 143 -23.87 -0.84 6.68
CA ILE A 143 -22.57 -0.20 6.90
C ILE A 143 -22.17 0.53 5.61
N CYS A 144 -22.02 1.86 5.70
CA CYS A 144 -21.80 2.74 4.56
C CYS A 144 -20.33 3.11 4.32
N ASN A 145 -19.44 2.78 5.26
CA ASN A 145 -18.02 3.12 5.18
C ASN A 145 -17.39 2.66 3.86
N PRO A 146 -16.85 3.59 3.03
CA PRO A 146 -16.22 3.25 1.76
C PRO A 146 -14.95 2.41 1.95
N ILE A 147 -14.73 1.42 1.09
CA ILE A 147 -13.46 0.71 0.99
C ILE A 147 -12.71 1.25 -0.24
N LEU A 148 -11.58 1.92 -0.03
CA LEU A 148 -10.83 2.58 -1.09
C LEU A 148 -9.41 2.02 -1.20
N ASN A 149 -8.99 1.68 -2.42
CA ASN A 149 -7.59 1.38 -2.70
C ASN A 149 -6.98 2.50 -3.58
N PRO A 150 -6.33 3.50 -2.98
CA PRO A 150 -5.76 4.64 -3.72
C PRO A 150 -4.58 4.25 -4.63
N LEU A 151 -4.00 3.06 -4.44
CA LEU A 151 -2.87 2.55 -5.22
C LEU A 151 -3.26 1.45 -6.21
N GLY A 152 -4.57 1.14 -6.32
CA GLY A 152 -5.07 0.02 -7.12
C GLY A 152 -4.79 0.12 -8.62
N MET A 153 -4.56 1.31 -9.15
CA MET A 153 -4.23 1.55 -10.57
C MET A 153 -2.77 1.94 -10.80
N LYS A 154 -1.93 1.83 -9.78
CA LYS A 154 -0.50 2.15 -9.84
C LYS A 154 0.33 0.89 -9.81
N THR A 155 1.40 0.86 -10.60
CA THR A 155 2.48 -0.10 -10.38
C THR A 155 3.15 0.21 -9.05
N LYS A 156 4.01 -0.68 -8.57
CA LYS A 156 4.78 -0.40 -7.36
C LYS A 156 5.80 0.72 -7.61
N GLY A 157 6.44 0.77 -8.79
CA GLY A 157 7.32 1.88 -9.17
C GLY A 157 6.60 3.23 -9.19
N GLU A 158 5.41 3.29 -9.79
CA GLU A 158 4.57 4.49 -9.79
C GLU A 158 4.08 4.91 -8.41
N ALA A 159 3.71 3.94 -7.57
CA ALA A 159 3.26 4.23 -6.21
C ALA A 159 4.36 4.96 -5.42
N ILE A 160 5.62 4.57 -5.59
CA ILE A 160 6.73 5.18 -4.86
C ILE A 160 7.26 6.45 -5.55
N SER A 161 7.30 6.49 -6.89
CA SER A 161 7.76 7.69 -7.63
C SER A 161 6.78 8.85 -7.48
N GLN A 162 5.48 8.56 -7.40
CA GLN A 162 4.42 9.55 -7.18
C GLN A 162 4.12 9.77 -5.69
N CYS A 163 4.92 9.22 -4.77
CA CYS A 163 4.78 9.52 -3.35
C CYS A 163 5.04 11.01 -3.12
N LYS A 164 4.07 11.72 -2.53
CA LYS A 164 4.17 13.17 -2.29
C LYS A 164 5.31 13.52 -1.32
N ASN A 165 5.55 12.66 -0.32
CA ASN A 165 6.58 12.87 0.69
C ASN A 165 7.74 11.92 0.48
N GLN A 166 8.62 12.28 -0.45
CA GLN A 166 9.82 11.51 -0.78
C GLN A 166 10.76 11.35 0.41
N GLN A 167 10.87 12.35 1.29
CA GLN A 167 11.73 12.26 2.47
C GLN A 167 11.27 11.14 3.44
N VAL A 168 9.97 11.07 3.72
CA VAL A 168 9.40 9.99 4.56
C VAL A 168 9.57 8.64 3.87
N LEU A 169 9.35 8.56 2.55
CA LEU A 169 9.57 7.33 1.81
C LEU A 169 11.02 6.85 1.92
N GLN A 170 12.00 7.72 1.69
CA GLN A 170 13.43 7.38 1.78
C GLN A 170 13.80 6.87 3.19
N ASN A 171 13.28 7.53 4.23
CA ASN A 171 13.49 7.10 5.60
C ASN A 171 12.82 5.74 5.91
N ALA A 172 11.66 5.45 5.29
CA ALA A 172 10.89 4.23 5.52
C ALA A 172 11.38 3.02 4.70
N ILE A 173 12.11 3.23 3.60
CA ILE A 173 12.68 2.15 2.79
C ILE A 173 13.46 1.14 3.66
N PRO A 174 14.49 1.54 4.44
CA PRO A 174 15.28 0.58 5.22
C PRO A 174 14.45 -0.15 6.28
N ASP A 175 13.37 0.44 6.78
CA ASP A 175 12.53 -0.14 7.84
C ASP A 175 11.37 -1.00 7.33
N SER A 176 11.11 -0.97 6.03
CA SER A 176 10.04 -1.75 5.40
C SER A 176 10.53 -3.09 4.84
N VAL A 177 9.65 -4.10 4.82
CA VAL A 177 9.94 -5.43 4.27
C VAL A 177 8.78 -5.91 3.40
N SER A 178 9.06 -6.32 2.17
CA SER A 178 8.06 -6.94 1.29
C SER A 178 8.16 -8.47 1.22
N CYS A 179 9.20 -9.10 1.75
CA CYS A 179 9.49 -10.52 1.51
C CYS A 179 8.37 -11.45 1.99
N GLY A 180 7.81 -12.27 1.08
CA GLY A 180 6.82 -13.30 1.40
C GLY A 180 7.42 -14.61 1.92
N LYS A 181 8.74 -14.68 2.12
CA LYS A 181 9.47 -15.87 2.59
C LYS A 181 10.32 -15.56 3.84
N SER A 182 9.95 -14.53 4.59
CA SER A 182 10.59 -14.18 5.86
C SER A 182 10.67 -15.39 6.79
N GLY A 183 11.82 -15.58 7.44
CA GLY A 183 12.09 -16.75 8.29
C GLY A 183 12.55 -18.02 7.55
N HIS A 184 12.29 -18.16 6.24
CA HIS A 184 12.76 -19.32 5.45
C HIS A 184 14.15 -19.08 4.85
N LYS A 185 15.14 -18.89 5.72
CA LYS A 185 16.50 -18.43 5.38
C LYS A 185 17.49 -19.53 4.98
N SER A 186 17.12 -20.81 5.07
CA SER A 186 18.04 -21.95 4.82
C SER A 186 18.66 -21.95 3.41
N SER A 187 17.95 -21.38 2.44
CA SER A 187 18.38 -21.29 1.04
C SER A 187 19.11 -19.99 0.70
N TRP A 188 19.28 -19.08 1.66
CA TRP A 188 19.85 -17.75 1.40
C TRP A 188 21.37 -17.83 1.51
N ILE A 189 22.07 -17.17 0.59
CA ILE A 189 23.52 -16.98 0.65
C ILE A 189 23.84 -15.99 1.76
N ARG A 190 23.14 -14.85 1.79
CA ARG A 190 23.24 -13.83 2.85
C ARG A 190 22.07 -14.00 3.83
N ARG A 191 22.33 -14.62 4.98
CA ARG A 191 21.27 -14.98 5.96
C ARG A 191 20.83 -13.80 6.83
N ASP A 192 21.63 -12.77 6.93
CA ASP A 192 21.39 -11.51 7.66
C ASP A 192 20.50 -10.52 6.88
N ALA A 193 20.36 -10.69 5.56
CA ALA A 193 19.48 -9.88 4.73
C ALA A 193 18.03 -9.79 5.23
N LYS A 194 17.33 -8.72 4.84
CA LYS A 194 15.90 -8.47 5.19
C LYS A 194 14.93 -9.16 4.22
N GLY A 195 15.37 -9.47 3.00
CA GLY A 195 14.53 -10.11 1.98
C GLY A 195 15.28 -11.19 1.21
N CYS A 196 14.54 -12.17 0.66
CA CYS A 196 15.15 -13.29 -0.05
C CYS A 196 15.62 -12.97 -1.47
N GLY A 197 15.18 -11.86 -2.07
CA GLY A 197 15.51 -11.43 -3.44
C GLY A 197 14.75 -12.15 -4.56
N ARG A 198 14.31 -13.38 -4.34
CA ARG A 198 13.75 -14.25 -5.40
C ARG A 198 12.23 -14.47 -5.39
N CYS A 199 11.52 -14.07 -4.34
CA CYS A 199 10.06 -14.18 -4.32
C CYS A 199 9.42 -12.99 -5.05
N VAL A 200 8.22 -13.17 -5.61
CA VAL A 200 7.50 -12.11 -6.36
C VAL A 200 7.51 -10.76 -5.63
N PRO A 201 7.16 -10.63 -4.34
CA PRO A 201 7.22 -9.34 -3.65
C PRO A 201 8.62 -8.69 -3.56
N CYS A 202 9.70 -9.47 -3.50
CA CYS A 202 11.07 -8.95 -3.47
C CYS A 202 11.46 -8.43 -4.85
N ILE A 203 11.13 -9.17 -5.91
CA ILE A 203 11.44 -8.77 -7.29
C ILE A 203 10.74 -7.45 -7.63
N PHE A 204 9.45 -7.34 -7.33
CA PHE A 204 8.68 -6.12 -7.57
C PHE A 204 9.13 -4.95 -6.69
N ARG A 205 9.54 -5.21 -5.44
CA ARG A 205 10.15 -4.18 -4.59
C ARG A 205 11.45 -3.66 -5.22
N ARG A 206 12.35 -4.56 -5.61
CA ARG A 206 13.62 -4.20 -6.22
C ARG A 206 13.42 -3.39 -7.50
N ALA A 207 12.52 -3.84 -8.37
CA ALA A 207 12.16 -3.12 -9.60
C ALA A 207 11.61 -1.72 -9.29
N SER A 208 10.71 -1.60 -8.30
CA SER A 208 10.19 -0.29 -7.90
C SER A 208 11.29 0.65 -7.38
N LEU A 209 12.19 0.15 -6.52
CA LEU A 209 13.30 0.95 -5.99
C LEU A 209 14.29 1.36 -7.08
N HIS A 210 14.45 0.54 -8.13
CA HIS A 210 15.27 0.86 -9.29
C HIS A 210 14.74 2.08 -10.04
N VAL A 211 13.42 2.19 -10.23
CA VAL A 211 12.75 3.36 -10.88
C VAL A 211 13.11 4.70 -10.23
N ILE A 212 13.39 4.72 -8.93
CA ILE A 212 13.77 5.95 -8.19
C ILE A 212 15.27 6.00 -7.83
N ASN A 213 16.11 5.16 -8.45
CA ASN A 213 17.54 5.05 -8.17
C ASN A 213 17.88 4.73 -6.69
N ALA A 214 16.99 4.01 -5.99
CA ALA A 214 17.14 3.62 -4.58
C ALA A 214 17.40 2.11 -4.39
N ASP A 215 17.57 1.33 -5.46
CA ASP A 215 17.89 -0.10 -5.38
C ASP A 215 19.33 -0.34 -4.90
N THR A 216 19.51 -0.23 -3.60
CA THR A 216 20.77 -0.41 -2.85
C THR A 216 20.69 -1.53 -1.82
N GLU A 217 19.54 -2.21 -1.72
CA GLU A 217 19.29 -3.22 -0.70
C GLU A 217 20.05 -4.52 -0.97
N ILE A 218 20.59 -5.11 0.11
CA ILE A 218 21.21 -6.43 0.05
C ILE A 218 20.15 -7.51 0.23
N TYR A 219 20.05 -8.39 -0.76
CA TYR A 219 19.14 -9.53 -0.75
C TYR A 219 19.85 -10.83 -0.38
N GLY A 220 19.10 -11.75 0.24
CA GLY A 220 19.61 -13.08 0.63
C GLY A 220 20.13 -13.90 -0.55
N ILE A 221 19.57 -13.67 -1.74
CA ILE A 221 20.09 -14.13 -3.02
C ILE A 221 19.89 -12.97 -4.00
N ASP A 222 20.94 -12.60 -4.73
CA ASP A 222 20.86 -11.56 -5.75
C ASP A 222 20.48 -12.18 -7.09
N ILE A 223 19.25 -11.90 -7.54
CA ILE A 223 18.72 -12.40 -8.82
C ILE A 223 19.39 -11.76 -10.05
N CYS A 224 20.21 -10.73 -9.88
CA CYS A 224 20.94 -10.06 -10.94
C CYS A 224 22.41 -10.53 -11.01
N SER A 225 22.77 -11.55 -10.23
CA SER A 225 24.09 -12.17 -10.18
C SER A 225 24.04 -13.65 -10.58
N ASP A 226 25.19 -14.30 -10.72
CA ASP A 226 25.29 -15.73 -11.03
C ASP A 226 25.09 -16.66 -9.81
N GLU A 227 24.43 -16.17 -8.76
CA GLU A 227 24.15 -16.91 -7.53
C GLU A 227 23.03 -17.94 -7.66
N ILE A 228 22.30 -17.94 -8.77
CA ILE A 228 21.10 -18.75 -8.96
C ILE A 228 21.30 -19.75 -10.09
N ASP A 229 21.27 -21.03 -9.72
CA ASP A 229 21.07 -22.11 -10.69
C ASP A 229 19.58 -22.17 -11.11
N LEU A 230 19.29 -21.63 -12.30
CA LEU A 230 17.97 -21.66 -12.92
C LEU A 230 17.67 -22.99 -13.62
N THR A 231 18.63 -23.90 -13.75
CA THR A 231 18.47 -25.19 -14.44
C THR A 231 18.02 -26.31 -13.49
N GLY A 232 18.43 -26.29 -12.21
CA GLY A 232 18.13 -27.35 -11.25
C GLY A 232 16.71 -27.30 -10.64
N ASN A 233 16.08 -28.42 -10.30
CA ASN A 233 14.67 -28.47 -9.85
C ASN A 233 14.38 -27.96 -8.40
N LYS A 234 15.14 -26.99 -7.89
CA LYS A 234 14.96 -26.47 -6.53
C LYS A 234 13.67 -25.65 -6.41
N ALA A 235 12.78 -26.05 -5.50
CA ALA A 235 11.52 -25.33 -5.25
C ALA A 235 11.71 -23.87 -4.80
N SER A 236 12.89 -23.54 -4.26
CA SER A 236 13.24 -22.16 -3.88
C SER A 236 13.19 -21.21 -5.07
N VAL A 237 13.52 -21.63 -6.29
CA VAL A 237 13.58 -20.70 -7.43
C VAL A 237 12.29 -20.63 -8.25
N ASN A 238 11.23 -21.32 -7.81
CA ASN A 238 9.95 -21.39 -8.55
C ASN A 238 9.29 -20.02 -8.76
N ASP A 239 9.32 -19.15 -7.75
CA ASP A 239 8.72 -17.80 -7.87
C ASP A 239 9.49 -16.96 -8.91
N LEU A 240 10.83 -17.01 -8.90
CA LEU A 240 11.67 -16.33 -9.90
C LEU A 240 11.43 -16.89 -11.30
N ARG A 241 11.40 -18.23 -11.46
CA ARG A 241 11.09 -18.86 -12.74
C ARG A 241 9.74 -18.45 -13.29
N ALA A 242 8.72 -18.36 -12.44
CA ALA A 242 7.40 -17.92 -12.84
C ALA A 242 7.43 -16.49 -13.40
N VAL A 243 8.15 -15.59 -12.74
CA VAL A 243 8.34 -14.21 -13.23
C VAL A 243 9.11 -14.20 -14.56
N LEU A 244 10.26 -14.86 -14.64
CA LEU A 244 11.08 -14.88 -15.86
C LEU A 244 10.33 -15.51 -17.04
N ALA A 245 9.62 -16.61 -16.83
CA ALA A 245 8.80 -17.24 -17.87
C ALA A 245 7.67 -16.31 -18.34
N PHE A 246 7.03 -15.59 -17.42
CA PHE A 246 6.00 -14.61 -17.75
C PHE A 246 6.57 -13.45 -18.58
N LEU A 247 7.74 -12.93 -18.20
CA LEU A 247 8.43 -11.86 -18.93
C LEU A 247 8.88 -12.31 -20.32
N GLY A 248 9.44 -13.52 -20.44
CA GLY A 248 9.93 -14.08 -21.70
C GLY A 248 8.82 -14.50 -22.66
N HIS A 249 7.61 -14.78 -22.16
CA HIS A 249 6.45 -15.03 -23.02
C HIS A 249 6.05 -13.77 -23.81
N ASN A 250 6.39 -12.57 -23.33
CA ASN A 250 6.08 -11.31 -24.01
C ASN A 250 4.59 -11.17 -24.38
N TYR A 251 3.71 -11.40 -23.40
CA TYR A 251 2.27 -11.29 -23.57
C TYR A 251 1.84 -9.96 -24.20
N ASN A 252 0.97 -10.02 -25.21
CA ASN A 252 0.31 -8.83 -25.74
C ASN A 252 -0.91 -8.44 -24.88
N ILE A 253 -1.44 -7.23 -25.11
CA ILE A 253 -2.55 -6.67 -24.32
C ILE A 253 -3.78 -7.59 -24.31
N GLU A 254 -4.14 -8.22 -25.44
CA GLU A 254 -5.31 -9.08 -25.55
C GLU A 254 -5.15 -10.39 -24.78
N GLU A 255 -3.92 -10.93 -24.72
CA GLU A 255 -3.62 -12.08 -23.88
C GLU A 255 -3.69 -11.73 -22.39
N ILE A 256 -3.17 -10.56 -22.00
CA ILE A 256 -3.31 -10.06 -20.63
C ILE A 256 -4.78 -9.89 -20.26
N LYS A 257 -5.61 -9.28 -21.12
CA LYS A 257 -7.06 -9.16 -20.90
C LYS A 257 -7.69 -10.51 -20.62
N ARG A 258 -7.41 -11.53 -21.45
CA ARG A 258 -7.94 -12.90 -21.23
C ARG A 258 -7.51 -13.48 -19.89
N LEU A 259 -6.25 -13.29 -19.49
CA LEU A 259 -5.75 -13.73 -18.18
C LEU A 259 -6.48 -13.05 -17.02
N LEU A 260 -6.68 -11.73 -17.11
CA LEU A 260 -7.35 -10.93 -16.10
C LEU A 260 -8.84 -11.23 -16.00
N LEU A 261 -9.54 -11.38 -17.13
CA LEU A 261 -10.94 -11.83 -17.16
C LEU A 261 -11.09 -13.21 -16.51
N SER A 262 -10.19 -14.16 -16.81
CA SER A 262 -10.19 -15.48 -16.16
C SER A 262 -9.88 -15.42 -14.65
N SER A 263 -9.33 -14.30 -14.19
CA SER A 263 -9.06 -14.03 -12.78
C SER A 263 -10.19 -13.27 -12.09
N GLY A 264 -11.26 -12.91 -12.81
CA GLY A 264 -12.41 -12.22 -12.28
C GLY A 264 -12.24 -10.71 -12.20
N VAL A 265 -11.31 -10.13 -12.97
CA VAL A 265 -11.23 -8.67 -13.13
C VAL A 265 -12.50 -8.18 -13.85
N PRO A 266 -13.11 -7.07 -13.41
CA PRO A 266 -14.34 -6.53 -14.01
C PRO A 266 -14.09 -6.08 -15.44
N ILE A 267 -15.09 -6.26 -16.31
CA ILE A 267 -14.96 -5.94 -17.74
C ILE A 267 -14.75 -4.44 -17.93
N GLU A 268 -15.36 -3.63 -17.07
CA GLU A 268 -15.34 -2.16 -17.15
C GLU A 268 -13.97 -1.57 -16.82
N GLU A 269 -13.11 -2.31 -16.12
CA GLU A 269 -11.77 -1.88 -15.71
C GLU A 269 -10.66 -2.68 -16.41
N ILE A 270 -11.03 -3.52 -17.40
CA ILE A 270 -10.12 -4.52 -17.96
C ILE A 270 -8.98 -3.88 -18.74
N ASP A 271 -9.24 -2.77 -19.42
CA ASP A 271 -8.25 -2.05 -20.22
C ASP A 271 -7.20 -1.39 -19.31
N GLU A 272 -7.64 -0.73 -18.25
CA GLU A 272 -6.79 -0.08 -17.26
C GLU A 272 -5.90 -1.10 -16.54
N TYR A 273 -6.48 -2.20 -16.07
CA TYR A 273 -5.71 -3.24 -15.40
C TYR A 273 -4.77 -4.00 -16.35
N SER A 274 -5.13 -4.15 -17.62
CA SER A 274 -4.23 -4.76 -18.61
C SER A 274 -3.03 -3.87 -18.90
N SER A 275 -3.26 -2.57 -19.05
CA SER A 275 -2.20 -1.56 -19.17
C SER A 275 -1.29 -1.55 -17.94
N LEU A 276 -1.87 -1.60 -16.74
CA LEU A 276 -1.13 -1.69 -15.48
C LEU A 276 -0.19 -2.90 -15.44
N VAL A 277 -0.65 -4.08 -15.84
CA VAL A 277 0.19 -5.29 -15.84
C VAL A 277 1.37 -5.14 -16.80
N ILE A 278 1.14 -4.59 -18.00
CA ILE A 278 2.22 -4.34 -18.96
C ILE A 278 3.27 -3.38 -18.38
N ARG A 279 2.82 -2.25 -17.81
CA ARG A 279 3.71 -1.27 -17.19
C ARG A 279 4.51 -1.89 -16.03
N ALA A 280 3.86 -2.68 -15.18
CA ALA A 280 4.54 -3.36 -14.08
C ALA A 280 5.57 -4.39 -14.53
N MET A 281 5.28 -5.13 -15.62
CA MET A 281 6.27 -6.05 -16.19
C MET A 281 7.44 -5.30 -16.81
N ALA A 282 7.20 -4.13 -17.43
CA ALA A 282 8.26 -3.30 -17.98
C ALA A 282 9.25 -2.83 -16.90
N GLU A 283 8.77 -2.42 -15.72
CA GLU A 283 9.65 -2.06 -14.57
C GLU A 283 10.58 -3.22 -14.18
N VAL A 284 10.09 -4.46 -14.19
CA VAL A 284 10.92 -5.63 -13.86
C VAL A 284 11.89 -5.94 -14.99
N LYS A 285 11.49 -5.75 -16.26
CA LYS A 285 12.40 -5.91 -17.41
C LYS A 285 13.53 -4.89 -17.37
N GLU A 286 13.23 -3.64 -17.08
CA GLU A 286 14.21 -2.56 -16.98
C GLU A 286 15.25 -2.86 -15.90
N LEU A 287 14.83 -3.31 -14.71
CA LEU A 287 15.75 -3.80 -13.68
C LEU A 287 16.69 -4.90 -14.20
N ILE A 288 16.15 -5.88 -14.92
CA ILE A 288 16.93 -7.00 -15.45
C ILE A 288 17.84 -6.55 -16.59
N ASP A 289 17.42 -5.59 -17.40
CA ASP A 289 18.24 -5.04 -18.48
C ASP A 289 19.43 -4.27 -17.91
N ASP A 290 19.22 -3.45 -16.88
CA ASP A 290 20.29 -2.64 -16.31
C ASP A 290 21.27 -3.45 -15.46
N LYS A 291 20.76 -4.40 -14.67
CA LYS A 291 21.56 -5.09 -13.64
C LYS A 291 21.72 -6.59 -13.85
N GLY A 292 20.89 -7.22 -14.67
CA GLY A 292 20.86 -8.68 -14.83
C GLY A 292 22.07 -9.25 -15.57
N THR A 293 22.41 -10.51 -15.27
CA THR A 293 23.44 -11.24 -16.01
C THR A 293 22.94 -11.60 -17.42
N THR A 294 23.87 -11.84 -18.35
CA THR A 294 23.56 -12.26 -19.73
C THR A 294 22.65 -13.50 -19.77
N GLY A 295 22.80 -14.42 -18.81
CA GLY A 295 21.95 -15.61 -18.71
C GLY A 295 20.48 -15.27 -18.47
N ILE A 296 20.21 -14.36 -17.52
CA ILE A 296 18.83 -13.96 -17.18
C ILE A 296 18.23 -13.06 -18.26
N LYS A 297 19.02 -12.15 -18.83
CA LYS A 297 18.59 -11.32 -19.98
C LYS A 297 18.09 -12.18 -21.13
N ARG A 298 18.86 -13.22 -21.50
CA ARG A 298 18.48 -14.16 -22.57
C ARG A 298 17.17 -14.88 -22.30
N LEU A 299 16.89 -15.25 -21.05
CA LEU A 299 15.64 -15.94 -20.68
C LEU A 299 14.38 -15.10 -20.89
N ILE A 300 14.52 -13.77 -20.88
CA ILE A 300 13.41 -12.85 -21.10
C ILE A 300 13.43 -12.19 -22.49
N GLY A 301 14.34 -12.64 -23.36
CA GLY A 301 14.46 -12.15 -24.73
C GLY A 301 15.21 -10.82 -24.88
N LEU A 302 16.03 -10.44 -23.90
CA LEU A 302 16.94 -9.30 -23.98
C LEU A 302 18.33 -9.74 -24.48
N THR A 303 19.04 -8.82 -25.12
CA THR A 303 20.40 -9.00 -25.65
C THR A 303 21.46 -8.83 -24.57
#